data_AF-A0A1I2UY66-F1
#
_entry.id   AF-A0A1I2UY66-F1
#
_cell.length_a   1.000
_cell.length_b   1.000
_cell.length_c   1.000
_cell.angle_alpha   90.00
_cell.angle_beta   90.00
_cell.angle_gamma   90.00
#
_symmetry.space_group_name_H-M   'P 1'
#
loop_
_entity.id
_entity.type
_entity.pdbx_description
1 polymer ?
#
loop_
_entity_poly.entity_id
_entity_poly.type
_entity_poly.pdbx_seq_one_letter_code
_entity_poly.pdbx_strand_id
1 'polypeptide(L)'
;MNVAALLLACFLGMGGTSAASDQSCVIPGRFPLRSGFMPSPTVSVPEPCGYSLGHAGPCQVGQPGTMAMDTPEPAKPEEAPFGLSWGPLTEVPKPSMVDREGNITALIYFHDRPPSAGRDTDRVVLEVCKDEGLQQVIWLSRPFSDVELPARYAAILQEGVQRHGTPREGDAPGTVAWPAARTFLAVRTSASGDRRLLMVSQGGRYAGCSATHEAMTGHPAGVHASRLLDPDGNGR
;
A
#
# COMPACT_ATOMS: atom_id res chain seq x y z
N MET A 1 -22.07 -33.07 -39.14
CA MET A 1 -23.42 -33.03 -39.75
C MET A 1 -24.41 -32.53 -38.72
N ASN A 2 -25.16 -31.48 -39.09
CA ASN A 2 -26.42 -30.92 -38.55
C ASN A 2 -26.47 -30.52 -37.06
N VAL A 3 -26.51 -29.22 -36.68
CA VAL A 3 -27.44 -28.08 -36.95
C VAL A 3 -28.56 -27.97 -35.91
N ALA A 4 -28.55 -26.88 -35.12
CA ALA A 4 -29.68 -26.00 -34.76
C ALA A 4 -29.19 -24.97 -33.69
N ALA A 5 -29.12 -23.65 -33.94
CA ALA A 5 -30.21 -22.66 -34.15
C ALA A 5 -31.05 -22.44 -32.86
N LEU A 6 -31.42 -21.23 -32.38
CA LEU A 6 -31.50 -19.88 -32.96
C LEU A 6 -31.95 -18.87 -31.86
N LEU A 7 -31.61 -17.57 -32.03
CA LEU A 7 -32.31 -16.29 -31.63
C LEU A 7 -32.66 -15.99 -30.15
N LEU A 8 -32.94 -14.76 -29.69
CA LEU A 8 -32.70 -13.33 -30.00
C LEU A 8 -33.79 -12.58 -29.21
N ALA A 9 -33.47 -11.54 -28.42
CA ALA A 9 -34.41 -10.45 -28.17
C ALA A 9 -33.72 -9.18 -27.66
N CYS A 10 -33.76 -8.15 -28.52
CA CYS A 10 -33.65 -6.75 -28.16
C CYS A 10 -34.92 -6.30 -27.43
N PHE A 11 -34.81 -5.39 -26.48
CA PHE A 11 -35.90 -4.48 -26.13
C PHE A 11 -35.38 -3.05 -26.05
N LEU A 12 -35.92 -2.22 -26.94
CA LEU A 12 -35.89 -0.76 -26.93
C LEU A 12 -36.94 -0.25 -25.93
N GLY A 13 -36.60 0.81 -25.20
CA GLY A 13 -37.55 1.61 -24.44
C GLY A 13 -37.08 3.07 -24.39
N MET A 14 -37.59 3.88 -25.33
CA MET A 14 -37.50 5.34 -25.31
C MET A 14 -38.68 5.92 -24.51
N GLY A 15 -38.45 7.02 -23.79
CA GLY A 15 -39.51 7.96 -23.42
C GLY A 15 -39.22 8.81 -22.18
N GLY A 16 -39.14 10.14 -22.35
CA GLY A 16 -39.32 11.09 -21.25
C GLY A 16 -38.39 12.30 -21.26
N THR A 17 -38.84 13.40 -21.84
CA THR A 17 -38.26 14.75 -21.69
C THR A 17 -38.96 15.48 -20.55
N SER A 18 -38.24 16.24 -19.72
CA SER A 18 -38.52 17.67 -19.46
C SER A 18 -37.54 18.26 -18.44
N ALA A 19 -37.19 19.52 -18.67
CA ALA A 19 -36.23 20.33 -17.92
C ALA A 19 -36.88 21.01 -16.71
N ALA A 20 -36.09 21.21 -15.64
CA ALA A 20 -36.21 22.37 -14.77
C ALA A 20 -34.87 22.59 -14.05
N SER A 21 -34.30 23.77 -14.30
CA SER A 21 -33.11 24.30 -13.65
C SER A 21 -33.35 24.56 -12.18
N ASP A 22 -32.42 24.14 -11.33
CA ASP A 22 -32.16 24.87 -10.09
C ASP A 22 -30.64 25.00 -9.90
N GLN A 23 -30.17 26.24 -9.99
CA GLN A 23 -28.78 26.62 -9.83
C GLN A 23 -28.45 26.62 -8.34
N SER A 24 -27.77 25.58 -7.89
CA SER A 24 -26.95 25.65 -6.69
C SER A 24 -25.49 25.50 -7.10
N CYS A 25 -24.69 26.51 -6.79
CA CYS A 25 -23.27 26.59 -7.09
C CYS A 25 -22.52 25.42 -6.45
N VAL A 26 -22.31 24.34 -7.21
CA VAL A 26 -21.34 23.30 -6.89
C VAL A 26 -20.01 23.75 -7.49
N ILE A 27 -19.06 24.10 -6.62
CA ILE A 27 -17.67 24.30 -7.00
C ILE A 27 -17.18 23.00 -7.67
N PRO A 28 -16.74 23.02 -8.94
CA PRO A 28 -16.24 21.82 -9.59
C PRO A 28 -14.84 21.52 -9.05
N GLY A 29 -14.80 20.74 -7.97
CA GLY A 29 -13.60 20.03 -7.55
C GLY A 29 -13.23 19.03 -8.63
N ARG A 30 -12.30 19.42 -9.52
CA ARG A 30 -11.57 18.51 -10.39
C ARG A 30 -10.94 17.41 -9.53
N PHE A 31 -11.54 16.23 -9.51
CA PHE A 31 -10.85 15.00 -9.16
C PHE A 31 -10.19 14.47 -10.43
N PRO A 32 -8.88 14.69 -10.65
CA PRO A 32 -8.19 13.84 -11.58
C PRO A 32 -8.23 12.42 -11.00
N LEU A 33 -8.44 11.45 -11.89
CA LEU A 33 -8.14 10.03 -11.66
C LEU A 33 -6.65 9.87 -11.37
N ARG A 34 -6.19 10.29 -10.19
CA ARG A 34 -4.96 9.78 -9.59
C ARG A 34 -5.31 8.44 -9.02
N SER A 35 -4.75 7.38 -9.62
CA SER A 35 -4.75 6.03 -9.08
C SER A 35 -4.65 6.08 -7.56
N GLY A 36 -5.72 5.68 -6.87
CA GLY A 36 -5.81 5.63 -5.41
C GLY A 36 -4.95 4.52 -4.82
N PHE A 37 -3.72 4.38 -5.28
CA PHE A 37 -2.80 3.29 -4.98
C PHE A 37 -1.65 3.76 -4.09
N MET A 38 -1.96 4.62 -3.11
CA MET A 38 -1.07 5.32 -2.17
C MET A 38 -0.54 6.69 -2.65
N PRO A 39 -0.69 7.76 -1.86
CA PRO A 39 -0.07 9.05 -2.17
C PRO A 39 1.46 8.92 -2.18
N SER A 40 2.12 9.74 -3.01
CA SER A 40 3.59 9.88 -3.03
C SER A 40 3.98 11.08 -2.16
N PRO A 41 5.06 11.01 -1.36
CA PRO A 41 5.66 12.20 -0.78
C PRO A 41 6.32 13.02 -1.90
N THR A 42 6.00 14.32 -1.96
CA THR A 42 6.71 15.25 -2.83
C THR A 42 8.06 15.55 -2.18
N VAL A 43 9.14 14.91 -2.64
CA VAL A 43 10.49 15.31 -2.25
C VAL A 43 10.85 16.56 -3.05
N SER A 44 10.73 17.72 -2.41
CA SER A 44 11.34 18.95 -2.90
C SER A 44 12.85 18.79 -2.84
N VAL A 45 13.48 18.63 -4.00
CA VAL A 45 14.93 18.70 -4.13
C VAL A 45 15.33 20.18 -4.03
N PRO A 46 16.15 20.59 -3.06
CA PRO A 46 16.68 21.96 -3.05
C PRO A 46 17.62 22.15 -4.25
N GLU A 47 17.44 23.25 -4.97
CA GLU A 47 18.32 23.66 -6.07
C GLU A 47 19.78 23.75 -5.58
N PRO A 48 20.77 23.33 -6.39
CA PRO A 48 22.16 23.56 -6.06
C PRO A 48 22.47 25.06 -6.09
N CYS A 49 22.94 25.59 -4.96
CA CYS A 49 23.46 26.95 -4.87
C CYS A 49 24.62 27.12 -5.86
N GLY A 50 24.43 28.02 -6.83
CA GLY A 50 25.45 28.40 -7.79
C GLY A 50 26.68 29.02 -7.10
N TYR A 51 27.85 28.50 -7.42
CA TYR A 51 29.14 29.02 -6.98
C TYR A 51 29.48 30.27 -7.81
N SER A 52 29.46 31.45 -7.20
CA SER A 52 29.98 32.68 -7.79
C SER A 52 31.44 32.85 -7.37
N LEU A 53 32.36 32.71 -8.33
CA LEU A 53 33.78 33.02 -8.18
C LEU A 53 33.98 34.55 -8.15
N GLY A 54 34.56 35.05 -7.06
CA GLY A 54 35.20 36.37 -7.05
C GLY A 54 35.10 37.10 -5.72
N HIS A 55 36.20 37.11 -4.96
CA HIS A 55 36.84 38.27 -4.34
C HIS A 55 37.84 37.80 -3.27
N ALA A 56 39.12 38.13 -3.47
CA ALA A 56 40.17 37.94 -2.48
C ALA A 56 40.04 39.01 -1.39
N GLY A 57 39.69 38.60 -0.18
CA GLY A 57 39.69 39.41 1.04
C GLY A 57 40.67 38.85 2.08
N PRO A 58 41.27 39.69 2.94
CA PRO A 58 42.36 39.30 3.83
C PRO A 58 41.89 38.45 5.03
N CYS A 59 42.78 37.55 5.46
CA CYS A 59 42.61 36.67 6.61
C CYS A 59 42.39 37.47 7.92
N GLN A 60 41.22 37.31 8.55
CA GLN A 60 41.00 37.71 9.93
C GLN A 60 41.21 36.51 10.87
N VAL A 61 42.02 36.74 11.90
CA VAL A 61 42.25 35.83 13.02
C VAL A 61 41.26 36.19 14.13
N GLY A 62 40.48 35.22 14.58
CA GLY A 62 39.93 35.19 15.94
C GLY A 62 38.41 35.12 16.05
N GLN A 63 37.89 33.94 16.41
CA GLN A 63 36.90 33.78 17.48
C GLN A 63 36.91 32.31 17.98
N PRO A 64 36.90 32.06 19.30
CA PRO A 64 36.72 30.71 19.83
C PRO A 64 35.31 30.24 19.51
N GLY A 65 35.23 29.20 18.68
CA GLY A 65 33.98 28.59 18.27
C GLY A 65 33.24 27.98 19.46
N THR A 66 32.10 28.54 19.79
CA THR A 66 31.05 27.83 20.53
C THR A 66 30.69 26.61 19.68
N MET A 67 31.11 25.42 20.11
CA MET A 67 30.68 24.17 19.48
C MET A 67 29.20 24.01 19.77
N ALA A 68 28.37 24.57 18.90
CA ALA A 68 26.98 24.20 18.81
C ALA A 68 26.97 22.68 18.60
N MET A 69 26.53 21.93 19.62
CA MET A 69 26.14 20.56 19.41
C MET A 69 24.98 20.61 18.44
N ASP A 70 25.23 20.25 17.18
CA ASP A 70 24.20 19.87 16.23
C ASP A 70 23.36 18.80 16.93
N THR A 71 22.24 19.22 17.52
CA THR A 71 21.23 18.30 17.99
C THR A 71 20.73 17.61 16.74
N PRO A 72 20.91 16.29 16.59
CA PRO A 72 20.46 15.61 15.40
C PRO A 72 18.96 15.90 15.24
N GLU A 73 18.59 16.50 14.12
CA GLU A 73 17.18 16.63 13.75
C GLU A 73 16.58 15.21 13.84
N PRO A 74 15.47 15.01 14.57
CA PRO A 74 14.90 13.68 14.72
C PRO A 74 14.65 13.12 13.32
N ALA A 75 15.22 11.94 13.07
CA ALA A 75 15.09 11.27 11.77
C ALA A 75 13.61 11.22 11.37
N LYS A 76 13.31 11.66 10.15
CA LYS A 76 11.94 11.62 9.64
C LYS A 76 11.40 10.20 9.79
N PRO A 77 10.17 10.03 10.31
CA PRO A 77 9.55 8.72 10.39
C PRO A 77 9.60 8.04 9.04
N GLU A 78 10.05 6.79 9.01
CA GLU A 78 10.08 6.02 7.78
C GLU A 78 8.63 5.80 7.30
N GLU A 79 8.34 6.22 6.07
CA GLU A 79 6.98 6.19 5.53
C GLU A 79 6.53 4.75 5.24
N ALA A 80 5.31 4.45 5.68
CA ALA A 80 4.61 3.22 5.37
C ALA A 80 3.50 3.48 4.32
N PRO A 81 3.03 2.44 3.63
CA PRO A 81 1.85 2.52 2.77
C PRO A 81 0.67 3.32 3.32
N PHE A 82 -0.12 3.90 2.40
CA PHE A 82 -1.34 4.66 2.71
C PHE A 82 -1.14 5.93 3.54
N GLY A 83 0.05 6.55 3.45
CA GLY A 83 0.40 7.76 4.20
C GLY A 83 0.58 7.50 5.70
N LEU A 84 0.85 6.25 6.07
CA LEU A 84 1.17 5.86 7.43
C LEU A 84 2.68 6.00 7.67
N SER A 85 3.11 5.74 8.89
CA SER A 85 4.53 5.63 9.23
C SER A 85 4.79 4.31 9.93
N TRP A 86 5.95 3.71 9.68
CA TRP A 86 6.39 2.54 10.45
C TRP A 86 6.66 2.97 11.89
N GLY A 87 6.38 2.09 12.85
CA GLY A 87 6.55 2.41 14.26
C GLY A 87 5.24 2.62 15.02
N PRO A 88 5.27 3.32 16.17
CA PRO A 88 4.09 3.53 17.00
C PRO A 88 2.92 4.14 16.22
N LEU A 89 1.74 3.53 16.34
CA LEU A 89 0.50 4.04 15.75
C LEU A 89 -0.26 4.84 16.81
N THR A 90 -0.31 6.15 16.64
CA THR A 90 -1.09 7.04 17.51
C THR A 90 -2.52 7.20 17.02
N GLU A 91 -2.75 7.16 15.72
CA GLU A 91 -4.05 7.38 15.09
C GLU A 91 -4.23 6.47 13.88
N VAL A 92 -5.36 5.77 13.85
CA VAL A 92 -5.84 5.01 12.68
C VAL A 92 -7.36 5.09 12.61
N PRO A 93 -7.96 5.01 11.42
CA PRO A 93 -9.41 4.85 11.30
C PRO A 93 -9.88 3.60 12.06
N LYS A 94 -11.16 3.59 12.46
CA LYS A 94 -11.73 2.41 13.12
C LYS A 94 -11.72 1.20 12.15
N PRO A 95 -11.10 0.06 12.51
CA PRO A 95 -11.06 -1.10 11.64
C PRO A 95 -12.43 -1.79 11.53
N SER A 96 -12.62 -2.55 10.46
CA SER A 96 -13.79 -3.43 10.27
C SER A 96 -13.73 -4.60 11.25
N MET A 97 -12.55 -5.20 11.42
CA MET A 97 -12.29 -6.33 12.31
C MET A 97 -10.92 -6.19 12.96
N VAL A 98 -10.77 -6.81 14.13
CA VAL A 98 -9.50 -6.90 14.85
C VAL A 98 -9.24 -8.36 15.17
N ASP A 99 -8.05 -8.82 14.83
CA ASP A 99 -7.55 -10.13 15.24
C ASP A 99 -6.29 -9.96 16.10
N ARG A 100 -6.06 -10.87 17.05
CA ARG A 100 -4.94 -10.82 17.99
C ARG A 100 -4.37 -12.20 18.21
N GLU A 101 -3.07 -12.35 17.92
CA GLU A 101 -2.32 -13.57 18.19
C GLU A 101 -0.90 -13.22 18.64
N GLY A 102 -0.48 -13.77 19.78
CA GLY A 102 0.84 -13.48 20.36
C GLY A 102 1.04 -11.98 20.65
N ASN A 103 2.12 -11.42 20.11
CA ASN A 103 2.49 -10.00 20.21
C ASN A 103 1.92 -9.14 19.06
N ILE A 104 1.04 -9.67 18.21
CA ILE A 104 0.50 -8.97 17.03
C ILE A 104 -0.99 -8.67 17.22
N THR A 105 -1.38 -7.45 16.85
CA THR A 105 -2.78 -7.07 16.61
C THR A 105 -2.93 -6.73 15.13
N ALA A 106 -3.74 -7.51 14.42
CA ALA A 106 -4.10 -7.25 13.03
C ALA A 106 -5.37 -6.39 12.98
N LEU A 107 -5.27 -5.21 12.36
CA LEU A 107 -6.38 -4.32 12.08
C LEU A 107 -6.81 -4.51 10.62
N ILE A 108 -8.03 -4.99 10.41
CA ILE A 108 -8.53 -5.37 9.08
C ILE A 108 -9.56 -4.35 8.62
N TYR A 109 -9.34 -3.80 7.43
CA TYR A 109 -10.21 -2.82 6.78
C TYR A 109 -10.75 -3.41 5.48
N PHE A 110 -12.07 -3.47 5.34
CA PHE A 110 -12.72 -3.91 4.11
C PHE A 110 -12.96 -2.72 3.16
N HIS A 111 -13.23 -3.02 1.89
CA HIS A 111 -13.31 -2.08 0.76
C HIS A 111 -14.17 -0.80 0.95
N ASP A 112 -15.04 -0.76 1.97
CA ASP A 112 -15.91 0.37 2.30
C ASP A 112 -15.29 1.37 3.29
N ARG A 113 -14.08 1.11 3.78
CA ARG A 113 -13.42 1.93 4.82
C ARG A 113 -12.01 2.35 4.39
N PRO A 114 -11.54 3.55 4.77
CA PRO A 114 -10.12 3.87 4.70
C PRO A 114 -9.30 2.91 5.59
N PRO A 115 -8.10 2.47 5.17
CA PRO A 115 -7.39 2.84 3.93
C PRO A 115 -7.78 2.02 2.68
N SER A 116 -8.70 1.07 2.79
CA SER A 116 -9.12 0.15 1.72
C SER A 116 -10.17 0.68 0.74
N ALA A 117 -10.46 1.99 0.71
CA ALA A 117 -11.53 2.58 -0.11
C ALA A 117 -11.30 2.57 -1.64
N GLY A 118 -10.21 1.97 -2.14
CA GLY A 118 -9.89 1.91 -3.57
C GLY A 118 -10.68 0.85 -4.32
N ARG A 119 -11.14 1.15 -5.55
CA ARG A 119 -12.00 0.27 -6.39
C ARG A 119 -11.49 -1.17 -6.57
N ASP A 120 -10.18 -1.36 -6.62
CA ASP A 120 -9.56 -2.67 -6.83
C ASP A 120 -9.15 -3.35 -5.51
N THR A 121 -9.42 -2.73 -4.37
CA THR A 121 -9.07 -3.21 -3.03
C THR A 121 -10.22 -4.01 -2.46
N ASP A 122 -9.96 -5.24 -2.01
CA ASP A 122 -10.89 -6.00 -1.16
C ASP A 122 -10.68 -5.62 0.30
N ARG A 123 -9.42 -5.65 0.74
CA ARG A 123 -9.05 -5.33 2.12
C ARG A 123 -7.61 -4.85 2.26
N VAL A 124 -7.38 -4.13 3.35
CA VAL A 124 -6.05 -3.79 3.87
C VAL A 124 -5.94 -4.35 5.28
N VAL A 125 -4.83 -5.00 5.58
CA VAL A 125 -4.48 -5.47 6.94
C VAL A 125 -3.27 -4.70 7.42
N LEU A 126 -3.37 -4.12 8.60
CA LEU A 126 -2.26 -3.50 9.31
C LEU A 126 -1.89 -4.39 10.49
N GLU A 127 -0.69 -4.97 10.47
CA GLU A 127 -0.20 -5.73 11.62
C GLU A 127 0.63 -4.82 12.53
N VAL A 128 0.13 -4.67 13.74
CA VAL A 128 0.68 -3.84 14.80
C VAL A 128 1.33 -4.75 15.82
N CYS A 129 2.65 -4.71 15.86
CA CYS A 129 3.44 -5.38 16.88
C CYS A 129 3.35 -4.58 18.19
N LYS A 130 3.25 -5.31 19.31
CA LYS A 130 3.05 -4.73 20.64
C LYS A 130 4.10 -3.66 20.99
N ASP A 131 5.37 -3.94 20.70
CA ASP A 131 6.49 -3.08 21.12
C ASP A 131 6.99 -2.18 19.98
N GLU A 132 6.85 -2.63 18.74
CA GLU A 132 7.36 -1.95 17.55
C GLU A 132 6.32 -1.10 16.82
N GLY A 133 5.03 -1.25 17.12
CA GLY A 133 3.93 -0.61 16.39
C GLY A 133 3.69 -1.21 15.01
N LEU A 134 3.27 -0.41 14.03
CA LEU A 134 3.04 -0.87 12.65
C LEU A 134 4.33 -1.43 12.07
N GLN A 135 4.32 -2.71 11.69
CA GLN A 135 5.47 -3.37 11.07
C GLN A 135 5.12 -4.15 9.81
N GLN A 136 3.84 -4.36 9.49
CA GLN A 136 3.46 -4.93 8.20
C GLN A 136 2.14 -4.33 7.71
N VAL A 137 2.12 -4.01 6.42
CA VAL A 137 0.91 -3.62 5.69
C VAL A 137 0.69 -4.62 4.57
N ILE A 138 -0.52 -5.17 4.52
CA ILE A 138 -0.95 -6.12 3.50
C ILE A 138 -2.11 -5.50 2.73
N TRP A 139 -1.96 -5.38 1.43
CA TRP A 139 -3.03 -5.01 0.52
C TRP A 139 -3.45 -6.23 -0.29
N LEU A 140 -4.76 -6.51 -0.31
CA LEU A 140 -5.33 -7.60 -1.09
C LEU A 140 -6.38 -7.04 -2.05
N SER A 141 -6.26 -7.40 -3.32
CA SER A 141 -7.22 -7.00 -4.33
C SER A 141 -8.54 -7.75 -4.22
N ARG A 142 -9.58 -7.20 -4.85
CA ARG A 142 -10.74 -7.99 -5.28
C ARG A 142 -10.30 -9.12 -6.23
N PRO A 143 -11.11 -10.17 -6.40
CA PRO A 143 -10.93 -11.12 -7.49
C PRO A 143 -10.83 -10.43 -8.85
N PHE A 144 -9.90 -10.88 -9.67
CA PHE A 144 -9.79 -10.51 -11.08
C PHE A 144 -10.04 -11.72 -11.97
N SER A 145 -10.70 -11.47 -13.10
CA SER A 145 -10.74 -12.46 -14.18
C SER A 145 -9.36 -12.65 -14.81
N ASP A 146 -9.13 -13.77 -15.50
CA ASP A 146 -7.88 -14.03 -16.23
C ASP A 146 -7.61 -12.98 -17.32
N VAL A 147 -8.66 -12.31 -17.82
CA VAL A 147 -8.54 -11.23 -18.81
C VAL A 147 -8.07 -9.92 -18.14
N GLU A 148 -8.55 -9.61 -16.93
CA GLU A 148 -8.19 -8.38 -16.21
C GLU A 148 -6.81 -8.45 -15.55
N LEU A 149 -6.47 -9.63 -15.00
CA LEU A 149 -5.33 -9.81 -14.11
C LEU A 149 -3.99 -9.33 -14.69
N PRO A 150 -3.62 -9.64 -15.96
CA PRO A 150 -2.33 -9.21 -16.51
C PRO A 150 -2.18 -7.69 -16.54
N ALA A 151 -3.24 -6.97 -16.93
CA ALA A 151 -3.23 -5.51 -16.99
C ALA A 151 -3.13 -4.88 -15.59
N ARG A 152 -3.83 -5.45 -14.60
CA ARG A 152 -3.79 -4.98 -13.21
C ARG A 152 -2.43 -5.24 -12.56
N TYR A 153 -1.85 -6.42 -12.79
CA TYR A 153 -0.52 -6.78 -12.33
C TYR A 153 0.54 -5.83 -12.91
N ALA A 154 0.51 -5.61 -14.23
CA ALA A 154 1.46 -4.73 -14.91
C ALA A 154 1.41 -3.29 -14.40
N ALA A 155 0.22 -2.76 -14.10
CA ALA A 155 0.06 -1.42 -13.55
C ALA A 155 0.70 -1.28 -12.15
N ILE A 156 0.48 -2.25 -11.25
CA ILE A 156 1.06 -2.23 -9.90
C ILE A 156 2.56 -2.47 -9.96
N LEU A 157 3.02 -3.37 -10.83
CA LEU A 157 4.43 -3.60 -11.07
C LEU A 157 5.13 -2.32 -11.54
N GLN A 158 4.53 -1.60 -12.49
CA GLN A 158 5.08 -0.34 -13.00
C GLN A 158 5.19 0.71 -11.89
N GLU A 159 4.18 0.83 -11.03
CA GLU A 159 4.23 1.72 -9.86
C GLU A 159 5.34 1.34 -8.89
N GLY A 160 5.47 0.04 -8.58
CA GLY A 160 6.55 -0.46 -7.73
C GLY A 160 7.93 -0.20 -8.33
N VAL A 161 8.08 -0.35 -9.65
CA VAL A 161 9.33 0.00 -10.37
C VAL A 161 9.64 1.48 -10.25
N GLN A 162 8.66 2.36 -10.41
CA GLN A 162 8.86 3.81 -10.28
C GLN A 162 9.31 4.21 -8.87
N ARG A 163 8.80 3.54 -7.83
CA ARG A 163 9.10 3.88 -6.43
C ARG A 163 10.36 3.22 -5.89
N HIS A 164 10.63 1.99 -6.29
CA HIS A 164 11.62 1.12 -5.63
C HIS A 164 12.69 0.61 -6.59
N GLY A 165 12.62 0.96 -7.88
CA GLY A 165 13.52 0.48 -8.92
C GLY A 165 13.17 -0.94 -9.41
N THR A 166 14.09 -1.57 -10.14
CA THR A 166 13.87 -2.90 -10.72
C THR A 166 13.70 -3.96 -9.63
N PRO A 167 12.60 -4.74 -9.62
CA PRO A 167 12.44 -5.82 -8.67
C PRO A 167 13.31 -7.03 -9.02
N ARG A 168 13.46 -7.92 -8.05
CA ARG A 168 13.91 -9.30 -8.27
C ARG A 168 12.70 -10.19 -8.50
N GLU A 169 12.84 -11.20 -9.35
CA GLU A 169 11.85 -12.28 -9.44
C GLU A 169 11.82 -13.03 -8.11
N GLY A 170 10.62 -13.40 -7.66
CA GLY A 170 10.42 -14.26 -6.50
C GLY A 170 10.40 -15.73 -6.89
N ASP A 171 10.41 -16.61 -5.87
CA ASP A 171 10.45 -18.06 -6.08
C ASP A 171 9.16 -18.64 -6.70
N ALA A 172 8.04 -17.94 -6.55
CA ALA A 172 6.74 -18.34 -7.08
C ALA A 172 6.38 -17.57 -8.36
N PRO A 173 5.78 -18.22 -9.37
CA PRO A 173 5.31 -17.55 -10.59
C PRO A 173 4.40 -16.36 -10.28
N GLY A 174 4.65 -15.23 -10.95
CA GLY A 174 3.89 -14.00 -10.72
C GLY A 174 4.22 -13.32 -9.38
N THR A 175 5.38 -13.60 -8.80
CA THR A 175 5.90 -12.91 -7.63
C THR A 175 7.14 -12.09 -7.98
N VAL A 176 7.20 -10.87 -7.48
CA VAL A 176 8.36 -9.99 -7.55
C VAL A 176 8.59 -9.32 -6.21
N ALA A 177 9.85 -8.98 -5.91
CA ALA A 177 10.23 -8.36 -4.66
C ALA A 177 11.18 -7.17 -4.85
N TRP A 178 11.05 -6.18 -3.98
CA TRP A 178 11.98 -5.07 -3.79
C TRP A 178 12.63 -5.20 -2.41
N PRO A 179 13.75 -5.93 -2.28
CA PRO A 179 14.33 -6.25 -0.97
C PRO A 179 14.71 -5.01 -0.15
N ALA A 180 15.27 -3.99 -0.79
CA ALA A 180 15.65 -2.74 -0.12
C ALA A 180 14.43 -2.00 0.47
N ALA A 181 13.28 -2.10 -0.19
CA ALA A 181 12.01 -1.52 0.26
C ALA A 181 11.17 -2.50 1.10
N ARG A 182 11.69 -3.71 1.40
CA ARG A 182 11.00 -4.78 2.14
C ARG A 182 9.56 -4.99 1.67
N THR A 183 9.38 -5.00 0.36
CA THR A 183 8.06 -5.05 -0.27
C THR A 183 8.04 -6.11 -1.35
N PHE A 184 6.93 -6.84 -1.50
CA PHE A 184 6.73 -7.77 -2.62
C PHE A 184 5.30 -7.69 -3.15
N LEU A 185 5.15 -8.07 -4.42
CA LEU A 185 3.88 -8.23 -5.13
C LEU A 185 3.78 -9.69 -5.59
N ALA A 186 2.63 -10.31 -5.36
CA ALA A 186 2.37 -11.69 -5.77
C ALA A 186 0.97 -11.84 -6.36
N VAL A 187 0.82 -12.80 -7.27
CA VAL A 187 -0.49 -13.34 -7.65
C VAL A 187 -0.82 -14.48 -6.70
N ARG A 188 -1.98 -14.41 -6.04
CA ARG A 188 -2.53 -15.50 -5.22
C ARG A 188 -3.76 -16.09 -5.89
N THR A 189 -3.94 -17.40 -5.71
CA THR A 189 -5.17 -18.11 -6.05
C THR A 189 -5.83 -18.52 -4.74
N SER A 190 -7.08 -18.13 -4.52
CA SER A 190 -7.86 -18.57 -3.36
C SER A 190 -8.26 -20.05 -3.48
N ALA A 191 -8.81 -20.62 -2.40
CA ALA A 191 -9.38 -21.96 -2.43
C ALA A 191 -10.54 -22.11 -3.45
N SER A 192 -11.28 -21.04 -3.72
CA SER A 192 -12.33 -20.99 -4.76
C SER A 192 -11.79 -20.92 -6.20
N GLY A 193 -10.47 -20.80 -6.38
CA GLY A 193 -9.83 -20.60 -7.68
C GLY A 193 -9.77 -19.13 -8.13
N ASP A 194 -10.28 -18.19 -7.33
CA ASP A 194 -10.23 -16.77 -7.66
C ASP A 194 -8.78 -16.25 -7.61
N ARG A 195 -8.38 -15.51 -8.63
CA ARG A 195 -7.04 -14.91 -8.69
C ARG A 195 -7.06 -13.48 -8.18
N ARG A 196 -6.14 -13.18 -7.27
CA ARG A 196 -6.01 -11.89 -6.59
C ARG A 196 -4.56 -11.43 -6.63
N LEU A 197 -4.38 -10.12 -6.49
CA LEU A 197 -3.08 -9.50 -6.28
C LEU A 197 -2.89 -9.24 -4.79
N LEU A 198 -1.73 -9.63 -4.29
CA LEU A 198 -1.28 -9.40 -2.92
C LEU A 198 -0.06 -8.49 -2.98
N MET A 199 -0.06 -7.41 -2.21
CA MET A 199 1.14 -6.62 -1.95
C MET A 199 1.39 -6.58 -0.45
N VAL A 200 2.62 -6.87 -0.04
CA VAL A 200 3.05 -6.82 1.37
C VAL A 200 4.23 -5.89 1.46
N SER A 201 4.19 -4.98 2.44
CA SER A 201 5.30 -4.10 2.81
C SER A 201 5.60 -4.27 4.29
N GLN A 202 6.88 -4.29 4.65
CA GLN A 202 7.34 -4.52 6.01
C GLN A 202 8.21 -3.36 6.53
N GLY A 203 7.99 -3.00 7.78
CA GLY A 203 8.82 -2.07 8.53
C GLY A 203 10.17 -2.68 8.90
N GLY A 204 11.16 -1.83 9.17
CA GLY A 204 12.53 -2.27 9.47
C GLY A 204 12.67 -3.18 10.71
N ARG A 205 11.66 -3.25 11.58
CA ARG A 205 11.66 -4.08 12.80
C ARG A 205 10.75 -5.32 12.71
N TYR A 206 10.14 -5.58 11.55
CA TYR A 206 9.24 -6.73 11.37
C TYR A 206 9.89 -8.07 11.71
N ALA A 207 11.16 -8.27 11.33
CA ALA A 207 11.87 -9.52 11.61
C ALA A 207 11.97 -9.82 13.12
N GLY A 208 12.25 -8.80 13.95
CA GLY A 208 12.28 -8.95 15.41
C GLY A 208 10.89 -9.27 15.97
N CYS A 209 9.87 -8.53 15.53
CA CYS A 209 8.49 -8.80 15.91
C CYS A 209 8.03 -10.21 15.54
N SER A 210 8.37 -10.70 14.34
CA SER A 210 8.03 -12.05 13.89
C SER A 210 8.72 -13.13 14.72
N ALA A 211 9.97 -12.91 15.13
CA ALA A 211 10.68 -13.85 16.00
C ALA A 211 10.06 -13.92 17.40
N THR A 212 9.66 -12.77 17.97
CA THR A 212 8.93 -12.72 19.24
C THR A 212 7.56 -13.40 19.12
N HIS A 213 6.85 -13.19 18.00
CA HIS A 213 5.60 -13.88 17.71
C HIS A 213 5.79 -15.40 17.72
N GLU A 214 6.80 -15.89 16.99
CA GLU A 214 7.11 -17.31 16.89
C GLU A 214 7.46 -17.94 18.25
N ALA A 215 8.22 -17.24 19.09
CA ALA A 215 8.51 -17.71 20.44
C ALA A 215 7.25 -17.87 21.31
N MET A 216 6.18 -17.13 21.02
CA MET A 216 4.91 -17.18 21.76
C MET A 216 3.90 -18.17 21.17
N THR A 217 3.90 -18.37 19.85
CA THR A 217 2.83 -19.09 19.12
C THR A 217 3.30 -20.37 18.44
N GLY A 218 4.62 -20.56 18.31
CA GLY A 218 5.23 -21.69 17.62
C GLY A 218 5.25 -21.57 16.09
N HIS A 219 4.89 -20.42 15.53
CA HIS A 219 5.03 -20.15 14.09
C HIS A 219 5.34 -18.67 13.83
N PRO A 220 5.99 -18.30 12.71
CA PRO A 220 6.30 -16.90 12.41
C PRO A 220 5.05 -16.07 12.09
N ALA A 221 5.16 -14.75 12.23
CA ALA A 221 4.09 -13.80 11.96
C ALA A 221 3.54 -13.90 10.52
N GLY A 222 4.39 -14.25 9.55
CA GLY A 222 3.95 -14.44 8.16
C GLY A 222 2.94 -15.58 7.98
N VAL A 223 2.96 -16.60 8.86
CA VAL A 223 1.97 -17.69 8.87
C VAL A 223 0.65 -17.23 9.49
N HIS A 224 0.70 -16.37 10.51
CA HIS A 224 -0.50 -15.72 11.03
C HIS A 224 -1.17 -14.87 9.94
N ALA A 225 -0.39 -13.99 9.30
CA ALA A 225 -0.83 -13.10 8.23
C ALA A 225 -1.52 -13.86 7.08
N SER A 226 -0.97 -14.99 6.64
CA SER A 226 -1.54 -15.76 5.53
C SER A 226 -2.91 -16.34 5.85
N ARG A 227 -3.15 -16.77 7.10
CA ARG A 227 -4.47 -17.25 7.56
C ARG A 227 -5.54 -16.15 7.52
N LEU A 228 -5.17 -14.91 7.81
CA LEU A 228 -6.10 -13.76 7.75
C LEU A 228 -6.59 -13.45 6.31
N LEU A 229 -5.83 -13.88 5.31
CA LEU A 229 -6.13 -13.63 3.89
C LEU A 229 -7.04 -14.70 3.27
N ASP A 230 -7.16 -15.87 3.91
CA ASP A 230 -7.95 -17.01 3.43
C ASP A 230 -9.03 -17.40 4.45
N PRO A 231 -10.05 -16.55 4.71
CA PRO A 231 -11.06 -16.82 5.75
C PRO A 231 -11.93 -18.06 5.46
N ASP A 232 -12.02 -18.48 4.19
CA ASP A 232 -12.73 -19.69 3.76
C ASP A 232 -11.85 -20.96 3.85
N GLY A 233 -10.54 -20.79 4.12
CA GLY A 233 -9.57 -21.84 4.39
C GLY A 233 -9.78 -22.41 5.79
N ASN A 234 -10.97 -22.97 6.01
CA ASN A 234 -11.35 -23.64 7.24
C ASN A 234 -10.37 -24.80 7.45
N GLY A 235 -9.43 -24.62 8.38
CA GLY A 235 -8.62 -25.69 8.94
C GLY A 235 -9.51 -26.66 9.71
N ARG A 236 -10.19 -27.54 8.97
CA ARG A 236 -10.72 -28.81 9.47
C ARG A 236 -10.01 -29.94 8.78
#